data_AF-A0A417D7B3-F1
#
_entry.id   AF-A0A417D7B3-F1
#
_cell.length_a   1.000
_cell.length_b   1.000
_cell.length_c   1.000
_cell.angle_alpha   90.00
_cell.angle_beta   90.00
_cell.angle_gamma   90.00
#
_symmetry.space_group_name_H-M   'P 1'
#
loop_
_entity.id
_entity.type
_entity.pdbx_description
1 polymer ?
#
loop_
_entity_poly.entity_id
_entity_poly.type
_entity_poly.pdbx_seq_one_letter_code
_entity_poly.pdbx_strand_id
1 'polypeptide(L)'
;MYEYLCCFQFDENGDLFLAPVPDSRLNYVQGKISTYRGTYEVKWEYPSPTTLQFTVTVPFQAELPVRLPDESCHIASAGISQFYVRLQK
;
A
#
# COMPACT_ATOMS: atom_id res chain seq x y z
N MET A 1 -3.51 -9.66 13.18
CA MET A 1 -2.73 -10.48 12.22
C MET A 1 -2.95 -10.05 10.76
N TYR A 2 -4.13 -9.55 10.36
CA TYR A 2 -4.41 -9.10 8.98
C TYR A 2 -3.87 -7.70 8.61
N GLU A 3 -3.62 -6.83 9.59
CA GLU A 3 -3.19 -5.43 9.35
C GLU A 3 -1.79 -5.36 8.71
N TYR A 4 -0.85 -6.21 9.15
CA TYR A 4 0.53 -6.17 8.66
C TYR A 4 0.71 -6.71 7.23
N LEU A 5 -0.07 -7.72 6.85
CA LEU A 5 0.05 -8.32 5.51
C LEU A 5 -0.49 -7.38 4.42
N CYS A 6 -1.57 -6.66 4.74
CA CYS A 6 -2.22 -5.75 3.82
C CYS A 6 -1.65 -4.33 3.89
N CYS A 7 -0.56 -4.10 4.64
CA CYS A 7 0.18 -2.84 4.61
C CYS A 7 -0.60 -1.61 5.11
N PHE A 8 -1.79 -1.80 5.70
CA PHE A 8 -2.61 -0.73 6.24
C PHE A 8 -2.21 -0.47 7.69
N GLN A 9 -1.91 0.79 8.00
CA GLN A 9 -1.58 1.24 9.34
C GLN A 9 -2.37 2.51 9.66
N PHE A 10 -2.59 2.76 10.95
CA PHE A 10 -3.23 3.97 11.44
C PHE A 10 -2.22 4.75 12.26
N ASP A 11 -2.19 6.07 12.10
CA ASP A 11 -1.35 6.93 12.91
C ASP A 11 -1.99 7.18 14.30
N GLU A 12 -1.31 7.92 15.16
CA GLU A 12 -1.82 8.27 16.50
C GLU A 12 -3.10 9.10 16.45
N ASN A 13 -3.39 9.76 15.32
CA ASN A 13 -4.61 10.54 15.09
C ASN A 13 -5.76 9.69 14.53
N GLY A 14 -5.50 8.42 14.18
CA GLY A 14 -6.46 7.54 13.52
C GLY A 14 -6.56 7.73 12.01
N ASP A 15 -5.63 8.47 11.40
CA ASP A 15 -5.53 8.61 9.96
C ASP A 15 -4.87 7.37 9.35
N LEU A 16 -5.51 6.83 8.31
CA LEU A 16 -5.03 5.66 7.58
C LEU A 16 -3.83 6.05 6.71
N PHE A 17 -2.76 5.26 6.79
CA PHE A 17 -1.63 5.32 5.87
C PHE A 17 -1.21 3.93 5.44
N LEU A 18 -0.55 3.87 4.28
CA LEU A 18 0.03 2.64 3.75
C LEU A 18 1.51 2.57 4.11
N ALA A 19 1.92 1.52 4.79
CA ALA A 19 3.33 1.22 5.07
C ALA A 19 3.59 -0.26 4.75
N PRO A 20 3.77 -0.59 3.46
CA PRO A 20 4.06 -1.95 3.06
C PRO A 20 5.41 -2.43 3.56
N VAL A 21 5.37 -3.57 4.26
CA VAL A 21 6.55 -4.38 4.59
C VAL A 21 6.41 -5.70 3.83
N PRO A 22 6.69 -5.69 2.52
CA PRO A 22 6.49 -6.84 1.65
C PRO A 22 7.42 -7.98 2.10
N ASP A 23 6.84 -9.12 2.44
CA ASP A 23 7.63 -10.31 2.75
C ASP A 23 8.05 -10.97 1.44
N SER A 24 9.35 -11.10 1.21
CA SER A 24 9.94 -11.78 0.04
C SER A 24 9.46 -13.22 -0.19
N ARG A 25 8.86 -13.86 0.82
CA ARG A 25 8.26 -15.20 0.73
C ARG A 25 6.88 -15.20 0.08
N LEU A 26 6.23 -14.05 0.00
CA LEU A 26 4.91 -13.88 -0.60
C LEU A 26 5.07 -13.22 -1.97
N ASN A 27 4.56 -13.87 -3.03
CA ASN A 27 4.65 -13.32 -4.39
C ASN A 27 3.57 -12.27 -4.69
N TYR A 28 2.45 -12.36 -3.96
CA TYR A 28 1.25 -11.56 -4.19
C TYR A 28 0.49 -11.40 -2.87
N VAL A 29 0.07 -10.17 -2.57
CA VAL A 29 -0.90 -9.91 -1.51
C VAL A 29 -1.88 -8.85 -2.01
N GLN A 30 -3.14 -9.04 -1.61
CA GLN A 30 -4.21 -8.09 -1.83
C GLN A 30 -4.97 -7.91 -0.52
N GLY A 31 -5.18 -6.65 -0.17
CA GLY A 31 -5.87 -6.23 1.03
C GLY A 31 -6.92 -5.19 0.70
N LYS A 32 -8.03 -5.24 1.41
CA LYS A 32 -9.10 -4.25 1.32
C LYS A 32 -9.53 -3.85 2.71
N ILE A 33 -9.68 -2.55 2.93
CA ILE A 33 -10.18 -1.99 4.18
C ILE A 33 -11.32 -1.01 3.89
N SER A 34 -12.43 -1.19 4.60
CA SER A 34 -13.58 -0.28 4.53
C SER A 34 -13.56 0.63 5.74
N THR A 35 -13.58 1.93 5.49
CA THR A 35 -13.63 2.97 6.52
C THR A 35 -14.85 3.86 6.31
N TYR A 36 -15.06 4.84 7.20
CA TYR A 36 -16.08 5.87 7.02
C TYR A 36 -15.87 6.74 5.75
N ARG A 37 -14.63 6.86 5.25
CA ARG A 37 -14.29 7.60 4.02
C ARG A 37 -14.48 6.78 2.74
N GLY A 38 -14.83 5.49 2.87
CA GLY A 38 -14.97 4.57 1.75
C GLY A 38 -14.04 3.38 1.84
N THR A 39 -13.95 2.66 0.73
CA THR A 39 -13.14 1.44 0.60
C THR A 39 -11.78 1.76 -0.01
N TYR A 40 -10.72 1.40 0.70
CA TYR A 40 -9.37 1.39 0.18
C TYR A 40 -8.99 -0.03 -0.17
N GLU A 41 -8.25 -0.18 -1.27
CA GLU A 41 -7.72 -1.45 -1.69
C GLU A 41 -6.23 -1.27 -2.00
N VAL A 42 -5.44 -2.25 -1.58
CA VAL A 42 -4.03 -2.30 -1.91
C VAL A 42 -3.71 -3.69 -2.40
N LYS A 43 -2.90 -3.72 -3.44
CA LYS A 43 -2.35 -4.93 -4.00
C LYS A 43 -0.86 -4.72 -4.19
N TRP A 44 -0.08 -5.73 -3.84
CA TRP A 44 1.33 -5.75 -4.16
C TRP A 44 1.75 -7.10 -4.70
N GLU A 45 2.66 -7.06 -5.66
CA GLU A 45 3.17 -8.26 -6.32
C GLU A 45 4.63 -8.06 -6.74
N TYR A 46 5.36 -9.17 -6.83
CA TYR A 46 6.72 -9.20 -7.37
C TYR A 46 6.70 -9.61 -8.84
N PRO A 47 6.54 -8.67 -9.80
CA PRO A 47 6.64 -8.99 -11.22
C PRO A 47 8.05 -9.47 -11.61
N SER A 48 9.06 -9.15 -10.80
CA SER A 48 10.43 -9.63 -10.96
C SER A 48 11.12 -9.74 -9.60
N PRO A 49 12.19 -10.55 -9.44
CA PRO A 49 12.87 -10.74 -8.15
C PRO A 49 13.42 -9.46 -7.50
N THR A 50 13.59 -8.38 -8.29
CA THR A 50 14.15 -7.09 -7.87
C THR A 50 13.15 -5.94 -7.96
N THR A 51 11.93 -6.21 -8.41
CA THR A 51 10.93 -5.17 -8.68
C THR A 51 9.65 -5.54 -7.95
N LEU A 52 9.17 -4.60 -7.14
CA LEU A 52 7.93 -4.71 -6.42
C LEU A 52 6.96 -3.67 -6.97
N GLN A 53 5.77 -4.13 -7.33
CA GLN A 53 4.71 -3.28 -7.84
C GLN A 53 3.60 -3.17 -6.82
N PHE A 54 3.22 -1.94 -6.47
CA PHE A 54 2.05 -1.63 -5.66
C PHE A 54 0.96 -1.04 -6.54
N THR A 55 -0.27 -1.47 -6.32
CA THR A 55 -1.48 -0.86 -6.86
C THR A 55 -2.37 -0.48 -5.69
N VAL A 56 -2.67 0.81 -5.57
CA VAL A 56 -3.46 1.39 -4.48
C VAL A 56 -4.71 2.00 -5.09
N THR A 57 -5.87 1.56 -4.63
CA THR A 57 -7.16 2.15 -4.99
C THR A 57 -7.66 2.96 -3.81
N VAL A 58 -7.83 4.26 -4.02
CA VAL A 58 -8.29 5.23 -3.02
C VAL A 58 -9.72 5.66 -3.38
N PRO A 59 -10.65 5.69 -2.42
CA PRO A 59 -12.02 6.11 -2.68
C PRO A 59 -12.11 7.58 -3.07
N PHE A 60 -13.25 7.97 -3.65
CA PHE A 60 -13.48 9.33 -4.12
C PHE A 60 -13.34 10.35 -2.98
N GLN A 61 -12.68 11.49 -3.25
CA GLN A 61 -12.38 12.55 -2.27
C GLN A 61 -11.57 12.11 -1.05
N ALA A 62 -10.84 10.99 -1.15
CA ALA A 62 -9.86 10.60 -0.15
C ALA A 62 -8.44 10.70 -0.70
N GLU A 63 -7.50 10.78 0.23
CA GLU A 63 -6.07 10.69 -0.02
C GLU A 63 -5.49 9.67 0.94
N LEU A 64 -4.50 8.92 0.46
CA LEU A 64 -3.80 7.93 1.27
C LEU A 64 -2.30 8.21 1.21
N PRO A 65 -1.66 8.55 2.34
CA PRO A 65 -0.20 8.60 2.41
C PRO A 65 0.36 7.18 2.22
N VAL A 66 1.32 7.03 1.32
CA VAL A 66 1.97 5.78 0.96
C VAL A 66 3.46 5.88 1.24
N ARG A 67 3.95 5.12 2.22
CA ARG A 67 5.36 5.05 2.60
C ARG A 67 5.96 3.74 2.09
N LEU A 68 6.70 3.80 1.01
CA LEU A 68 7.27 2.63 0.38
C LEU A 68 8.52 2.13 1.13
N PRO A 69 8.94 0.87 0.91
CA PRO A 69 10.10 0.29 1.61
C PRO A 69 11.45 0.96 1.28
N ASP A 70 11.52 1.74 0.20
CA ASP A 70 12.70 2.52 -0.19
C ASP A 70 12.75 3.91 0.50
N GLU A 71 11.97 4.08 1.58
CA GLU A 71 11.79 5.32 2.34
C GLU A 71 11.09 6.45 1.55
N SER A 72 10.68 6.20 0.31
CA SER A 72 9.94 7.18 -0.47
C SER A 72 8.51 7.34 0.08
N CYS A 73 8.07 8.60 0.15
CA CYS A 73 6.73 8.95 0.61
C CYS A 73 5.95 9.57 -0.55
N HIS A 74 4.81 8.97 -0.85
CA HIS A 74 3.88 9.41 -1.88
C HIS A 74 2.50 9.65 -1.29
N ILE A 75 1.69 10.43 -1.98
CA ILE A 75 0.28 10.62 -1.64
C ILE A 75 -0.53 10.05 -2.81
N ALA A 76 -1.28 8.98 -2.55
CA ALA A 76 -2.20 8.41 -3.52
C ALA A 76 -3.52 9.18 -3.43
N SER A 77 -3.87 9.87 -4.51
CA SER A 77 -5.16 10.55 -4.65
C SER A 77 -6.26 9.56 -5.06
N ALA A 78 -7.51 9.99 -4.93
CA ALA A 78 -8.69 9.24 -5.37
C ALA A 78 -8.52 8.62 -6.77
N GLY A 79 -8.85 7.33 -6.89
CA GLY A 79 -8.63 6.53 -8.10
C GLY A 79 -7.60 5.43 -7.87
N ILE A 80 -7.03 4.93 -8.98
CA ILE A 80 -6.04 3.86 -8.96
C ILE A 80 -4.66 4.48 -9.19
N SER A 81 -3.78 4.32 -8.22
CA SER A 81 -2.37 4.74 -8.29
C SER A 81 -1.45 3.52 -8.30
N GLN A 82 -0.42 3.55 -9.13
CA GLN A 82 0.56 2.47 -9.23
C GLN A 82 1.94 2.99 -8.85
N PHE A 83 2.64 2.23 -8.00
CA PHE A 83 4.00 2.55 -7.56
C PHE A 83 4.93 1.37 -7.82
N TYR A 84 6.18 1.68 -8.17
CA TYR A 84 7.19 0.69 -8.48
C TYR A 84 8.41 0.92 -7.59
N VAL A 85 8.78 -0.10 -6.82
CA VAL A 85 9.94 -0.06 -5.93
C VAL A 85 10.98 -1.04 -6.48
N ARG A 86 12.20 -0.55 -6.67
CA ARG A 86 13.35 -1.40 -7.01
C ARG A 86 14.04 -1.81 -5.72
N LEU A 87 14.00 -3.10 -5.40
CA LEU A 87 14.76 -3.64 -4.29
C LEU A 87 16.22 -3.74 -4.73
N GLN A 88 17.06 -2.81 -4.28
CA GLN A 88 18.51 -2.96 -4.40
C GLN A 88 18.94 -4.05 -3.43
N LYS A 89 19.59 -5.08 -3.97
CA LYS A 89 20.01 -6.28 -3.26
C LYS A 89 21.35 -6.05 -2.57
#